data_AF-A0A822XPM4-F1
#
_entry.id   AF-A0A822XPM4-F1
#
_cell.length_a   1.000
_cell.length_b   1.000
_cell.length_c   1.000
_cell.angle_alpha   90.00
_cell.angle_beta   90.00
_cell.angle_gamma   90.00
#
_symmetry.space_group_name_H-M   'P 1'
#
loop_
_entity.id
_entity.type
_entity.pdbx_description
1 polymer ?
#
loop_
_entity_poly.entity_id
_entity_poly.type
_entity_poly.pdbx_seq_one_letter_code
_entity_poly.pdbx_strand_id
1 'polypeptide(L)'
;MNPGFKALIPDLYHGNIGLDVAEAQHLMDVLDWQGVVKDIRASVSWLKANGSQKVGVTGFCMGGVLSIASSVLIPEVDVVVAFYGVPF
;
A
#
# COMPACT_ATOMS: atom_id res chain seq x y z
N MET A 1 -8.78 -24.68 11.63
CA MET A 1 -9.34 -23.35 11.38
C MET A 1 -8.21 -22.52 10.78
N ASN A 2 -8.32 -22.09 9.52
CA ASN A 2 -7.33 -21.16 8.98
C ASN A 2 -7.42 -19.87 9.81
N PRO A 3 -6.33 -19.35 10.40
CA PRO A 3 -6.34 -17.99 10.92
C PRO A 3 -6.55 -17.06 9.72
N GLY A 4 -7.79 -16.62 9.52
CA GLY A 4 -8.13 -15.69 8.45
C GLY A 4 -7.46 -14.35 8.70
N PHE A 5 -6.86 -13.76 7.68
CA PHE A 5 -6.29 -12.41 7.76
C PHE A 5 -7.39 -11.37 7.51
N LYS A 6 -7.33 -10.24 8.23
CA LYS A 6 -8.10 -9.03 7.86
C LYS A 6 -7.33 -8.30 6.76
N ALA A 7 -7.98 -8.09 5.61
CA ALA A 7 -7.41 -7.36 4.49
C ALA A 7 -8.08 -5.99 4.34
N LEU A 8 -7.28 -4.97 4.06
CA LEU A 8 -7.70 -3.61 3.73
C LEU A 8 -6.94 -3.19 2.48
N ILE A 9 -7.66 -2.71 1.46
CA ILE A 9 -7.09 -2.26 0.19
C ILE A 9 -7.47 -0.77 0.07
N PRO A 10 -6.59 0.16 0.46
CA PRO A 10 -6.88 1.58 0.34
C PRO A 10 -6.87 1.99 -1.14
N ASP A 11 -7.84 2.82 -1.52
CA ASP A 11 -7.83 3.48 -2.83
C ASP A 11 -6.84 4.66 -2.80
N LEU A 12 -5.63 4.40 -3.28
CA LEU A 12 -4.54 5.37 -3.31
C LEU A 12 -4.72 6.47 -4.39
N TYR A 13 -5.70 6.30 -5.29
CA TYR A 13 -6.01 7.26 -6.34
C TYR A 13 -7.24 8.12 -6.01
N HIS A 14 -7.84 7.94 -4.83
CA HIS A 14 -8.97 8.72 -4.31
C HIS A 14 -10.14 8.84 -5.31
N GLY A 15 -10.48 7.75 -5.98
CA GLY A 15 -11.58 7.65 -6.92
C GLY A 15 -11.22 7.91 -8.38
N ASN A 16 -9.97 8.26 -8.70
CA ASN A 16 -9.52 8.35 -10.09
C ASN A 16 -9.31 6.94 -10.67
N ILE A 17 -9.79 6.73 -11.90
CA ILE A 17 -9.78 5.43 -12.58
C ILE A 17 -9.03 5.58 -13.90
N GLY A 18 -8.03 4.73 -14.13
CA GLY A 18 -7.40 4.57 -15.44
C GLY A 18 -8.12 3.48 -16.23
N LEU A 19 -8.80 3.84 -17.31
CA LEU A 19 -9.55 2.90 -18.16
C LEU A 19 -8.68 2.29 -19.25
N ASP A 20 -7.53 2.90 -19.53
CA ASP A 20 -6.51 2.38 -20.43
C ASP A 20 -5.09 2.51 -19.85
N VAL A 21 -4.11 2.00 -20.62
CA VAL A 21 -2.71 1.97 -20.22
C VAL A 21 -2.11 3.38 -20.10
N ALA A 22 -2.52 4.32 -20.96
CA ALA A 22 -2.00 5.68 -20.96
C ALA A 22 -2.53 6.46 -19.75
N GLU A 23 -3.82 6.32 -19.44
CA GLU A 23 -4.43 6.91 -18.25
C GLU A 23 -3.83 6.31 -16.97
N ALA A 24 -3.64 4.99 -16.91
CA ALA A 24 -2.99 4.33 -15.78
C ALA A 24 -1.55 4.82 -15.58
N GLN A 25 -0.78 4.99 -16.67
CA GLN A 25 0.57 5.55 -16.59
C GLN A 25 0.54 6.99 -16.09
N HIS A 26 -0.36 7.83 -16.62
CA HIS A 26 -0.48 9.21 -16.20
C HIS A 26 -0.83 9.33 -14.70
N LEU A 27 -1.75 8.49 -14.21
CA LEU A 27 -2.10 8.44 -12.79
C LEU A 27 -0.90 8.07 -11.90
N MET A 28 -0.06 7.13 -12.35
CA MET A 28 1.18 6.80 -11.63
C MET A 28 2.17 7.97 -11.62
N ASP A 29 2.32 8.68 -12.73
CA ASP A 29 3.28 9.79 -12.87
C ASP A 29 2.92 10.99 -11.99
N VAL A 30 1.62 11.27 -11.82
CA VAL A 30 1.12 12.40 -11.01
C VAL A 30 0.81 12.02 -9.57
N LEU A 31 1.12 10.79 -9.15
CA LEU A 31 0.79 10.28 -7.83
C LEU A 31 1.49 11.08 -6.72
N ASP A 32 0.73 11.56 -5.74
CA ASP A 32 1.28 12.17 -4.52
C ASP A 32 1.86 11.09 -3.60
N TRP A 33 3.16 10.83 -3.75
CA TRP A 33 3.89 9.87 -2.93
C TRP A 33 3.80 10.14 -1.43
N GLN A 34 3.79 11.41 -1.00
CA GLN A 34 3.70 11.73 0.43
C GLN A 34 2.30 11.46 0.97
N GLY A 35 1.26 11.81 0.20
CA GLY A 35 -0.13 11.46 0.48
C GLY A 35 -0.31 9.95 0.59
N VAL A 36 0.18 9.19 -0.39
CA VAL A 36 0.08 7.73 -0.41
C VAL A 36 0.73 7.08 0.81
N VAL A 37 1.92 7.52 1.23
CA VAL A 37 2.56 6.98 2.44
C VAL A 37 1.72 7.27 3.69
N LYS A 38 1.07 8.44 3.77
CA LYS A 38 0.14 8.77 4.86
C LYS A 38 -1.10 7.87 4.83
N ASP A 39 -1.65 7.59 3.66
CA ASP A 39 -2.82 6.71 3.51
C ASP A 39 -2.49 5.26 3.90
N ILE A 40 -1.31 4.77 3.52
CA ILE A 40 -0.84 3.45 3.95
C ILE A 40 -0.65 3.41 5.48
N ARG A 41 -0.03 4.44 6.06
CA ARG A 41 0.12 4.52 7.53
C ARG A 41 -1.24 4.55 8.23
N ALA A 42 -2.18 5.35 7.74
CA ALA A 42 -3.54 5.41 8.28
C ALA A 42 -4.24 4.04 8.20
N SER A 43 -4.06 3.32 7.10
CA SER A 43 -4.58 1.95 6.91
C SER A 43 -3.99 0.97 7.93
N VAL A 44 -2.67 1.04 8.17
CA VAL A 44 -1.98 0.22 9.19
C VAL A 44 -2.49 0.54 10.59
N SER A 45 -2.58 1.82 10.94
CA SER A 45 -3.12 2.27 12.23
C SER A 45 -4.56 1.82 12.43
N TRP A 46 -5.40 1.92 11.39
CA TRP A 46 -6.79 1.47 11.44
C TRP A 46 -6.87 -0.03 11.67
N LEU A 47 -6.11 -0.86 10.95
CA LEU A 47 -6.09 -2.31 11.17
C LEU A 47 -5.69 -2.66 12.61
N LYS A 48 -4.67 -1.99 13.16
CA LYS A 48 -4.25 -2.21 14.56
C LYS A 48 -5.31 -1.81 15.56
N ALA A 49 -5.92 -0.64 15.38
CA ALA A 49 -7.03 -0.17 16.23
C ALA A 49 -8.26 -1.10 16.14
N ASN A 50 -8.44 -1.79 15.02
CA ASN A 50 -9.55 -2.72 14.79
C ASN A 50 -9.18 -4.19 15.06
N GLY A 51 -8.22 -4.43 15.95
CA GLY A 51 -7.95 -5.75 16.54
C GLY A 51 -6.91 -6.60 15.82
N SER A 52 -6.14 -6.03 14.89
CA SER A 52 -4.96 -6.71 14.33
C SER A 52 -3.73 -6.42 15.19
N GLN A 53 -3.18 -7.44 15.86
CA GLN A 53 -1.94 -7.26 16.65
C GLN A 53 -0.71 -6.98 15.77
N LYS A 54 -0.71 -7.59 14.58
CA LYS A 54 0.34 -7.48 13.57
C LYS A 54 -0.27 -7.08 12.24
N VAL A 55 0.42 -6.20 11.50
CA VAL A 55 -0.01 -5.74 10.18
C VAL A 55 1.15 -5.84 9.20
N GLY A 56 0.89 -6.51 8.08
CA GLY A 56 1.80 -6.55 6.94
C GLY A 56 1.30 -5.68 5.79
N VAL A 57 2.23 -5.15 4.99
CA VAL A 57 1.94 -4.43 3.74
C VAL A 57 2.45 -5.25 2.56
N THR A 58 1.61 -5.43 1.55
CA THR A 58 1.98 -6.14 0.33
C THR A 58 1.42 -5.45 -0.90
N GLY A 59 2.10 -5.58 -2.03
CA GLY A 59 1.69 -4.94 -3.27
C GLY A 59 2.51 -5.38 -4.48
N PHE A 60 1.98 -5.01 -5.63
CA PHE A 60 2.42 -5.45 -6.96
C PHE A 60 2.85 -4.24 -7.81
N CYS A 61 3.90 -4.38 -8.63
CA CYS A 61 4.42 -3.30 -9.48
C CYS A 61 4.73 -2.04 -8.64
N MET A 62 4.08 -0.90 -8.90
CA MET A 62 4.16 0.29 -8.05
C MET A 62 3.83 -0.01 -6.58
N GLY A 63 2.85 -0.88 -6.32
CA GLY A 63 2.52 -1.35 -4.97
C GLY A 63 3.67 -2.11 -4.30
N GLY A 64 4.57 -2.74 -5.05
CA GLY A 64 5.77 -3.37 -4.52
C GLY A 64 6.79 -2.33 -4.04
N VAL A 65 6.98 -1.25 -4.82
CA VAL A 65 7.82 -0.11 -4.41
C VAL A 65 7.25 0.54 -3.15
N LEU A 66 5.93 0.75 -3.11
CA LEU A 66 5.23 1.28 -1.94
C LEU A 66 5.31 0.35 -0.73
N SER A 67 5.30 -0.96 -0.93
CA SER A 67 5.50 -1.94 0.16
C SER A 67 6.91 -1.82 0.74
N ILE A 68 7.95 -1.72 -0.10
CA ILE A 68 9.32 -1.48 0.37
C ILE A 68 9.43 -0.13 1.09
N ALA A 69 8.91 0.95 0.51
CA ALA A 69 8.92 2.27 1.13
C ALA A 69 8.23 2.27 2.51
N SER A 70 7.14 1.51 2.65
CA SER A 70 6.41 1.36 3.92
C SER A 70 7.27 0.75 5.02
N SER A 71 8.17 -0.18 4.70
CA SER A 71 9.09 -0.75 5.70
C SER A 71 10.08 0.25 6.28
N VAL A 72 10.41 1.30 5.52
CA VAL A 72 11.37 2.34 5.92
C VAL A 72 10.63 3.50 6.60
N LEU A 73 9.48 3.88 6.04
CA LEU A 73 8.78 5.11 6.40
C LEU A 73 7.68 4.90 7.45
N ILE A 74 7.24 3.67 7.72
CA ILE A 74 6.11 3.39 8.62
C ILE A 74 6.57 2.39 9.70
N PRO A 75 7.08 2.87 10.85
CA PRO A 75 7.59 2.02 11.93
C PRO A 75 6.58 1.02 12.50
N GLU A 76 5.29 1.27 12.30
CA GLU A 76 4.20 0.41 12.78
C GLU A 76 4.00 -0.85 11.93
N VAL A 77 4.59 -0.92 10.73
CA VAL A 77 4.50 -2.09 9.84
C VAL A 77 5.39 -3.22 10.35
N ASP A 78 4.82 -4.42 10.49
CA ASP A 78 5.53 -5.57 11.06
C ASP A 78 6.25 -6.43 10.01
N VAL A 79 5.75 -6.42 8.76
CA VAL A 79 6.31 -7.18 7.65
C VAL A 79 5.91 -6.56 6.32
N VAL A 80 6.78 -6.66 5.32
CA VAL A 80 6.47 -6.26 3.95
C VAL A 80 6.76 -7.38 2.96
N VAL A 81 5.93 -7.49 1.93
CA VAL A 81 6.15 -8.39 0.80
C VAL A 81 5.94 -7.61 -0.49
N ALA A 82 7.01 -7.44 -1.26
CA ALA A 82 6.96 -6.71 -2.52
C ALA A 82 7.00 -7.68 -3.69
N PHE A 83 6.06 -7.54 -4.62
CA PHE A 83 6.02 -8.33 -5.85
C PHE A 83 6.38 -7.45 -7.04
N TYR A 84 7.50 -7.78 -7.70
CA TYR A 84 7.99 -7.17 -8.95
C TYR A 84 7.95 -5.62 -8.99
N GLY A 85 8.15 -5.00 -7.82
CA GLY A 85 8.27 -3.56 -7.61
C GLY A 85 9.57 -3.23 -6.89
N VAL A 86 10.68 -3.77 -7.38
CA VAL A 86 12.00 -3.55 -6.79
C VAL A 86 12.59 -2.29 -7.44
N PRO A 87 12.99 -1.27 -6.66
CA PRO A 87 13.67 -0.11 -7.23
C PRO A 87 15.03 -0.54 -7.79
N PHE A 88 15.29 -0.20 -9.06
CA PHE A 88 16.62 -0.28 -9.68
C PHE A 88 17.42 1.00 -9.43
#